data_AF-A0A3D5YN80-F1
#
_entry.id   AF-A0A3D5YN80-F1
#
_cell.length_a   1.000
_cell.length_b   1.000
_cell.length_c   1.000
_cell.angle_alpha   90.00
_cell.angle_beta   90.00
_cell.angle_gamma   90.00
#
_symmetry.space_group_name_H-M   'P 1'
#
loop_
_entity.id
_entity.type
_entity.pdbx_description
1 polymer ?
#
loop_
_entity_poly.entity_id
_entity_poly.type
_entity_poly.pdbx_seq_one_letter_code
_entity_poly.pdbx_strand_id
1 'polypeptide(L)'
;MNKYFKIYFGLFAFIFLFIIGDVASATTGGPSYINDFKYNPKDESVYYTKYDHGGRGCPPELMKISLVDGKVGTVYSCEKGEQFLNAYRNNNYELGISKINEEIMRITSGFKDLSPINLNKDNISIDLEFIKSENFDFDSEYVKNSIFNGTIYQNGKKITEQNISGCNTEQPFTFAGYAIPGFDKKIILLLSTKGDCFEGGYIYESLLVVGGLENLKKEYINYYKGDMPLVPNEGTLTVYVNDDTKNIDSNNQPEPINENTEKDGNKSNIIILTFILIGILAGFFIGRIFKK
;
A
#
# COMPACT_ATOMS: atom_id res chain seq x y z
N MET A 1 32.80 -5.56 49.16
CA MET A 1 31.91 -6.01 48.07
C MET A 1 32.60 -7.14 47.33
N ASN A 2 32.01 -8.33 47.32
CA ASN A 2 32.68 -9.58 46.94
C ASN A 2 33.07 -9.56 45.44
N LYS A 3 34.30 -9.97 45.11
CA LYS A 3 34.86 -9.88 43.73
C LYS A 3 33.99 -10.59 42.70
N TYR A 4 33.31 -11.66 43.13
CA TYR A 4 32.35 -12.42 42.34
C TYR A 4 31.07 -11.63 42.03
N PHE A 5 30.58 -10.80 42.95
CA PHE A 5 29.37 -10.00 42.73
C PHE A 5 29.53 -8.99 41.58
N LYS A 6 30.71 -8.37 41.45
CA LYS A 6 31.02 -7.47 40.33
C LYS A 6 31.07 -8.18 38.99
N ILE A 7 31.55 -9.43 38.96
CA ILE A 7 31.64 -10.23 37.74
C ILE A 7 30.25 -10.71 37.30
N TYR A 8 29.44 -11.22 38.23
CA TYR A 8 28.06 -11.63 37.93
C TYR A 8 27.18 -10.45 37.51
N PHE A 9 27.33 -9.29 38.15
CA PHE A 9 26.60 -8.08 37.77
C PHE A 9 27.00 -7.57 36.38
N GLY A 10 28.31 -7.58 36.05
CA GLY A 10 28.79 -7.19 34.72
C GLY A 10 28.31 -8.14 33.62
N LEU A 11 28.33 -9.45 33.88
CA LEU A 11 27.87 -10.45 32.92
C LEU A 11 26.34 -10.38 32.70
N PHE A 12 25.59 -10.15 33.79
CA PHE A 12 24.14 -9.96 33.73
C PHE A 12 23.77 -8.69 32.97
N ALA A 13 24.46 -7.57 33.23
CA ALA A 13 24.25 -6.31 32.49
C ALA A 13 24.59 -6.44 30.99
N PHE A 14 25.63 -7.19 30.64
CA PHE A 14 26.00 -7.43 29.24
C PHE A 14 24.98 -8.31 28.52
N ILE A 15 24.46 -9.36 29.16
CA ILE A 15 23.38 -10.19 28.59
C ILE A 15 22.07 -9.39 28.47
N PHE A 16 21.77 -8.54 29.46
CA PHE A 16 20.58 -7.68 29.42
C PHE A 16 20.61 -6.70 28.23
N LEU A 17 21.79 -6.21 27.84
CA LEU A 17 21.97 -5.36 26.66
C LEU A 17 21.65 -6.07 25.33
N PHE A 18 21.77 -7.41 25.26
CA PHE A 18 21.37 -8.19 24.08
C PHE A 18 19.88 -8.59 24.10
N ILE A 19 19.22 -8.55 25.26
CA ILE A 19 17.79 -8.88 25.38
C ILE A 19 16.90 -7.65 25.14
N ILE A 20 17.40 -6.43 25.36
CA ILE A 20 16.63 -5.17 25.09
C ILE A 20 16.75 -4.71 23.63
N GLY A 21 17.46 -5.47 22.79
CA GLY A 21 17.39 -5.27 21.34
C GLY A 21 16.05 -5.78 20.81
N ASP A 22 14.94 -5.12 21.13
CA ASP A 22 13.74 -5.21 20.33
C ASP A 22 14.16 -4.83 18.92
N VAL A 23 14.27 -5.84 18.06
CA VAL A 23 14.48 -5.63 16.63
C VAL A 23 13.19 -5.01 16.15
N ALA A 24 13.12 -3.68 16.20
CA ALA A 24 12.05 -2.91 15.59
C ALA A 24 12.12 -3.19 14.09
N SER A 25 11.41 -4.24 13.66
CA SER A 25 11.17 -4.49 12.25
C SER A 25 10.18 -3.42 11.81
N ALA A 26 10.70 -2.29 11.37
CA ALA A 26 9.90 -1.30 10.68
C ALA A 26 9.54 -1.90 9.33
N THR A 27 8.30 -2.37 9.16
CA THR A 27 7.77 -2.68 7.84
C THR A 27 7.78 -1.38 7.04
N THR A 28 8.52 -1.32 5.93
CA THR A 28 8.71 -0.06 5.17
C THR A 28 7.58 0.25 4.20
N GLY A 29 6.53 -0.59 4.16
CA GLY A 29 5.35 -0.40 3.32
C GLY A 29 4.10 -1.10 3.90
N GLY A 30 2.99 -0.95 3.19
CA GLY A 30 1.71 -1.58 3.56
C GLY A 30 0.59 -1.19 2.59
N PRO A 31 -0.54 -1.91 2.62
CA PRO A 31 -1.61 -1.67 1.67
C PRO A 31 -2.36 -0.38 1.98
N SER A 32 -2.84 0.27 0.92
CA SER A 32 -3.73 1.42 1.00
C SER A 32 -5.07 1.10 0.33
N TYR A 33 -6.15 1.24 1.09
CA TYR A 33 -7.52 1.01 0.62
C TYR A 33 -8.34 2.29 0.64
N ILE A 34 -9.28 2.42 -0.28
CA ILE A 34 -10.25 3.52 -0.28
C ILE A 34 -11.69 3.02 -0.36
N ASN A 35 -12.60 3.72 0.30
CA ASN A 35 -14.02 3.39 0.37
C ASN A 35 -14.89 4.64 0.61
N ASP A 36 -16.18 4.42 0.92
CA ASP A 36 -17.13 5.47 1.31
C ASP A 36 -17.27 6.62 0.31
N PHE A 37 -17.43 6.27 -0.97
CA PHE A 37 -17.51 7.22 -2.07
C PHE A 37 -18.78 8.09 -1.99
N LYS A 38 -18.60 9.40 -1.78
CA LYS A 38 -19.69 10.38 -1.61
C LYS A 38 -19.50 11.61 -2.49
N TYR A 39 -20.53 12.03 -3.21
CA TYR A 39 -20.54 13.21 -4.05
C TYR A 39 -21.10 14.44 -3.33
N ASN A 40 -20.35 15.55 -3.36
CA ASN A 40 -20.82 16.85 -2.92
C ASN A 40 -21.10 17.78 -4.12
N PRO A 41 -22.35 18.21 -4.32
CA PRO A 41 -22.68 19.10 -5.44
C PRO A 41 -22.19 20.54 -5.26
N LYS A 42 -21.82 20.96 -4.04
CA LYS A 42 -21.41 22.36 -3.80
C LYS A 42 -20.05 22.69 -4.40
N ASP A 43 -19.12 21.74 -4.43
CA ASP A 43 -17.76 21.89 -4.95
C ASP A 43 -17.43 20.88 -6.05
N GLU A 44 -18.46 20.25 -6.62
CA GLU A 44 -18.37 19.24 -7.68
C GLU A 44 -17.24 18.22 -7.46
N SER A 45 -17.18 17.64 -6.26
CA SER A 45 -16.10 16.73 -5.87
C SER A 45 -16.64 15.43 -5.29
N VAL A 46 -15.90 14.35 -5.49
CA VAL A 46 -16.15 13.06 -4.84
C VAL A 46 -15.19 12.90 -3.68
N TYR A 47 -15.75 12.61 -2.52
CA TYR A 47 -15.06 12.39 -1.26
C TYR A 47 -14.97 10.88 -1.02
N TYR A 48 -13.89 10.45 -0.39
CA TYR A 48 -13.64 9.05 -0.06
C TYR A 48 -12.75 8.97 1.17
N THR A 49 -12.90 7.89 1.94
CA THR A 49 -12.02 7.61 3.07
C THR A 49 -10.85 6.78 2.58
N LYS A 50 -9.62 7.17 2.93
CA LYS A 50 -8.39 6.41 2.67
C LYS A 50 -7.88 5.81 3.97
N TYR A 51 -7.56 4.53 3.92
CA TYR A 51 -6.92 3.76 4.98
C TYR A 51 -5.54 3.36 4.49
N ASP A 52 -4.50 3.89 5.13
CA ASP A 52 -3.12 3.60 4.80
C ASP A 52 -2.51 2.77 5.92
N HIS A 53 -2.23 1.52 5.63
CA HIS A 53 -1.70 0.55 6.58
C HIS A 53 -0.18 0.40 6.45
N GLY A 54 0.50 1.36 5.79
CA GLY A 54 1.95 1.39 5.62
C GLY A 54 2.72 1.76 6.88
N GLY A 55 3.78 1.02 7.20
CA GLY A 55 4.68 1.32 8.33
C GLY A 55 3.96 1.39 9.68
N ARG A 56 3.89 2.58 10.28
CA ARG A 56 3.13 2.80 11.53
C ARG A 56 1.61 2.83 11.35
N GLY A 57 1.14 2.84 10.11
CA GLY A 57 -0.23 3.09 9.73
C GLY A 57 -0.63 4.56 9.91
N CYS A 58 -1.67 4.98 9.22
CA CYS A 58 -2.30 6.28 9.39
C CYS A 58 -3.75 6.10 9.86
N PRO A 59 -4.24 6.98 10.75
CA PRO A 59 -5.66 7.07 11.01
C PRO A 59 -6.42 7.41 9.71
N PRO A 60 -7.72 7.06 9.61
CA PRO A 60 -8.48 7.27 8.39
C PRO A 60 -8.41 8.72 7.91
N GLU A 61 -8.12 8.89 6.63
CA GLU A 61 -8.03 10.20 5.99
C GLU A 61 -9.29 10.46 5.16
N LEU A 62 -9.83 11.68 5.20
CA LEU A 62 -10.86 12.10 4.25
C LEU A 62 -10.19 12.82 3.09
N MET A 63 -10.29 12.21 1.92
CA MET A 63 -9.76 12.72 0.67
C MET A 63 -10.91 13.18 -0.24
N LYS A 64 -10.58 14.01 -1.22
CA LYS A 64 -11.52 14.38 -2.29
C LYS A 64 -10.82 14.44 -3.64
N ILE A 65 -11.58 14.18 -4.71
CA ILE A 65 -11.18 14.35 -6.10
C ILE A 65 -12.16 15.29 -6.80
N SER A 66 -11.64 16.34 -7.45
CA SER A 66 -12.47 17.26 -8.24
C SER A 66 -12.97 16.58 -9.50
N LEU A 67 -14.26 16.70 -9.79
CA LEU A 67 -14.85 16.22 -11.04
C LEU A 67 -14.53 17.13 -12.23
N VAL A 68 -13.92 18.29 -12.00
CA VAL A 68 -13.60 19.28 -13.04
C VAL A 68 -12.22 19.01 -13.63
N ASP A 69 -11.19 18.90 -12.79
CA ASP A 69 -9.79 18.78 -13.21
C ASP A 69 -9.10 17.51 -12.70
N GLY A 70 -9.82 16.62 -12.00
CA GLY A 70 -9.28 15.37 -11.49
C GLY A 70 -8.30 15.54 -10.34
N LYS A 71 -8.10 16.75 -9.80
CA LYS A 71 -7.13 16.97 -8.73
C LYS A 71 -7.62 16.36 -7.42
N VAL A 72 -6.71 15.64 -6.78
CA VAL A 72 -6.90 15.06 -5.45
C VAL A 72 -6.48 16.07 -4.39
N GLY A 73 -7.21 16.14 -3.29
CA GLY A 73 -6.88 16.95 -2.13
C GLY A 73 -7.28 16.29 -0.82
N THR A 74 -6.57 16.63 0.25
CA THR A 74 -6.83 16.15 1.61
C THR A 74 -7.76 17.10 2.34
N VAL A 75 -8.81 16.56 2.96
CA VAL A 75 -9.82 17.31 3.75
C VAL A 75 -9.62 17.05 5.24
N TYR A 76 -9.30 15.81 5.59
CA TYR A 76 -8.91 15.39 6.93
C TYR A 76 -7.64 14.53 6.81
N SER A 77 -6.51 15.04 7.29
CA SER A 77 -5.19 14.40 7.10
C SER A 77 -4.85 13.40 8.20
N CYS A 78 -3.93 12.49 7.89
CA CYS A 78 -3.32 11.57 8.84
C CYS A 78 -2.78 12.32 10.07
N GLU A 79 -2.03 13.42 9.89
CA GLU A 79 -1.50 14.23 10.99
C GLU A 79 -2.59 14.75 11.94
N LYS A 80 -3.72 15.21 11.37
CA LYS A 80 -4.85 15.69 12.17
C LYS A 80 -5.51 14.53 12.94
N GLY A 81 -5.62 13.37 12.30
CA GLY A 81 -6.03 12.13 12.94
C GLY A 81 -5.11 11.72 14.09
N GLU A 82 -3.80 11.75 13.89
CA GLU A 82 -2.81 11.41 14.91
C GLU A 82 -2.83 12.37 16.09
N GLN A 83 -2.94 13.68 15.85
CA GLN A 83 -3.12 14.67 16.92
C GLN A 83 -4.36 14.36 17.76
N PHE A 84 -5.46 13.98 17.10
CA PHE A 84 -6.68 13.58 17.78
C PHE A 84 -6.46 12.30 18.60
N LEU A 85 -5.86 11.25 18.02
CA LEU A 85 -5.56 9.99 18.71
C LEU A 85 -4.64 10.17 19.92
N ASN A 86 -3.65 11.07 19.81
CA ASN A 86 -2.71 11.33 20.91
C ASN A 86 -3.42 11.82 22.17
N ALA A 87 -4.56 12.53 22.05
CA ALA A 87 -5.39 12.91 23.19
C ALA A 87 -6.07 11.71 23.89
N TYR A 88 -6.24 10.59 23.19
CA TYR A 88 -6.86 9.35 23.69
C TYR A 88 -5.88 8.20 23.91
N ARG A 89 -4.57 8.42 23.68
CA ARG A 89 -3.53 7.37 23.66
C ARG A 89 -3.42 6.57 24.95
N ASN A 90 -3.74 7.18 26.09
CA ASN A 90 -3.72 6.51 27.39
C ASN A 90 -5.06 5.86 27.77
N ASN A 91 -6.14 6.10 27.02
CA ASN A 91 -7.51 5.87 27.47
C ASN A 91 -8.41 5.03 26.55
N ASN A 92 -7.99 4.67 25.32
CA ASN A 92 -8.53 3.60 24.45
C ASN A 92 -8.35 4.00 22.96
N TYR A 93 -7.44 3.36 22.24
CA TYR A 93 -7.15 3.63 20.83
C TYR A 93 -8.38 3.46 19.93
N GLU A 94 -9.17 2.42 20.15
CA GLU A 94 -10.39 2.12 19.38
C GLU A 94 -11.42 3.24 19.50
N LEU A 95 -11.54 3.83 20.71
CA LEU A 95 -12.42 4.98 20.91
C LEU A 95 -11.94 6.19 20.10
N GLY A 96 -10.62 6.41 20.05
CA GLY A 96 -10.02 7.46 19.22
C GLY A 96 -10.34 7.27 17.74
N ILE A 97 -10.19 6.06 17.20
CA ILE A 97 -10.52 5.74 15.81
C ILE A 97 -12.02 5.95 15.54
N SER A 98 -12.89 5.46 16.43
CA SER A 98 -14.33 5.68 16.32
C SER A 98 -14.70 7.16 16.24
N LYS A 99 -14.04 8.01 17.04
CA LYS A 99 -14.27 9.47 17.02
C LYS A 99 -13.77 10.14 15.75
N ILE A 100 -12.67 9.66 15.16
CA ILE A 100 -12.22 10.14 13.84
C ILE A 100 -13.25 9.80 12.76
N ASN A 101 -13.77 8.57 12.76
CA ASN A 101 -14.82 8.16 11.83
C ASN A 101 -16.10 8.98 12.01
N GLU A 102 -16.52 9.29 13.25
CA GLU A 102 -17.65 10.19 13.53
C GLU A 102 -17.43 11.59 12.93
N GLU A 103 -16.22 12.14 13.04
CA GLU A 103 -15.89 13.45 12.47
C GLU A 103 -15.93 13.45 10.94
N ILE A 104 -15.39 12.40 10.30
CA ILE A 104 -15.47 12.22 8.84
C ILE A 104 -16.93 12.08 8.40
N MET A 105 -17.73 11.28 9.11
CA MET A 105 -19.18 11.15 8.87
C MET A 105 -19.91 12.48 9.04
N ARG A 106 -19.53 13.29 10.04
CA ARG A 106 -20.13 14.61 10.27
C ARG A 106 -19.89 15.53 9.07
N ILE A 107 -18.66 15.56 8.55
CA ILE A 107 -18.30 16.34 7.36
C ILE A 107 -19.11 15.89 6.14
N THR A 108 -19.30 14.58 5.97
CA THR A 108 -19.90 13.99 4.77
C THR A 108 -21.41 13.73 4.88
N SER A 109 -22.04 14.05 6.00
CA SER A 109 -23.44 13.72 6.33
C SER A 109 -24.49 14.22 5.33
N GLY A 110 -24.20 15.30 4.58
CA GLY A 110 -25.09 15.86 3.56
C GLY A 110 -24.72 15.49 2.12
N PHE A 111 -23.74 14.61 1.91
CA PHE A 111 -23.28 14.21 0.58
C PHE A 111 -24.08 13.01 0.08
N LYS A 112 -24.07 12.80 -1.24
CA LYS A 112 -24.82 11.73 -1.90
C LYS A 112 -23.93 10.54 -2.16
N ASP A 113 -24.35 9.33 -1.82
CA ASP A 113 -23.57 8.13 -2.12
C ASP A 113 -23.43 7.92 -3.63
N LEU A 114 -22.26 7.44 -4.06
CA LEU A 114 -22.08 6.93 -5.40
C LEU A 114 -22.59 5.49 -5.47
N SER A 115 -23.17 5.12 -6.59
CA SER A 115 -23.71 3.77 -6.80
C SER A 115 -22.77 2.98 -7.71
N PRO A 116 -22.31 1.79 -7.31
CA PRO A 116 -21.47 0.97 -8.17
C PRO A 116 -22.25 0.52 -9.40
N ILE A 117 -21.59 0.49 -10.55
CA ILE A 117 -22.18 0.12 -11.84
C ILE A 117 -21.42 -1.04 -12.47
N ASN A 118 -22.10 -1.76 -13.35
CA ASN A 118 -21.48 -2.82 -14.13
C ASN A 118 -20.79 -2.26 -15.39
N LEU A 119 -19.45 -2.18 -15.36
CA LEU A 119 -18.65 -1.68 -16.48
C LEU A 119 -18.87 -2.47 -17.77
N ASN A 120 -18.97 -3.81 -17.67
CA ASN A 120 -19.18 -4.68 -18.82
C ASN A 120 -20.52 -4.40 -19.53
N LYS A 121 -21.61 -4.20 -18.77
CA LYS A 121 -22.95 -3.97 -19.33
C LYS A 121 -23.14 -2.57 -19.92
N ASP A 122 -22.34 -1.62 -19.44
CA ASP A 122 -22.21 -0.26 -19.99
C ASP A 122 -21.21 -0.20 -21.16
N ASN A 123 -20.68 -1.36 -21.62
CA ASN A 123 -19.72 -1.52 -22.71
C ASN A 123 -18.47 -0.65 -22.52
N ILE A 124 -18.02 -0.50 -21.28
CA ILE A 124 -16.78 0.20 -20.94
C ILE A 124 -15.65 -0.82 -20.94
N SER A 125 -14.55 -0.49 -21.60
CA SER A 125 -13.31 -1.28 -21.60
C SER A 125 -12.10 -0.39 -21.38
N ILE A 126 -11.00 -0.97 -20.92
CA ILE A 126 -9.76 -0.27 -20.58
C ILE A 126 -8.60 -1.06 -21.16
N ASP A 127 -7.75 -0.39 -21.92
CA ASP A 127 -6.48 -0.94 -22.36
C ASP A 127 -5.34 -0.27 -21.58
N LEU A 128 -4.33 -1.04 -21.22
CA LEU A 128 -3.13 -0.55 -20.55
C LEU A 128 -1.91 -0.74 -21.44
N GLU A 129 -1.15 0.33 -21.60
CA GLU A 129 0.13 0.36 -22.30
C GLU A 129 1.22 0.83 -21.33
N PHE A 130 2.35 0.14 -21.29
CA PHE A 130 3.49 0.58 -20.49
C PHE A 130 4.17 1.80 -21.12
N ILE A 131 4.46 2.83 -20.32
CA ILE A 131 5.18 4.02 -20.77
C ILE A 131 6.64 3.97 -20.33
N LYS A 132 6.87 3.90 -19.01
CA LYS A 132 8.20 3.98 -18.40
C LYS A 132 8.19 3.50 -16.95
N SER A 133 9.37 3.25 -16.41
CA SER A 133 9.58 3.10 -14.96
C SER A 133 10.43 4.26 -14.43
N GLU A 134 10.11 4.70 -13.22
CA GLU A 134 10.81 5.73 -12.46
C GLU A 134 11.31 5.11 -11.16
N ASN A 135 12.57 5.38 -10.80
CA ASN A 135 13.09 4.97 -9.50
C ASN A 135 12.55 5.92 -8.43
N PHE A 136 12.28 5.41 -7.23
CA PHE A 136 12.01 6.28 -6.08
C PHE A 136 13.30 7.00 -5.63
N ASP A 137 13.17 8.26 -5.22
CA ASP A 137 14.28 9.14 -4.83
C ASP A 137 15.11 8.64 -3.64
N PHE A 138 14.55 7.72 -2.83
CA PHE A 138 15.18 7.26 -1.58
C PHE A 138 16.01 5.99 -1.71
N ASP A 139 15.80 5.18 -2.75
CA ASP A 139 16.60 3.98 -3.00
C ASP A 139 16.59 3.62 -4.50
N SER A 140 17.57 4.15 -5.23
CA SER A 140 17.60 4.17 -6.69
C SER A 140 17.82 2.80 -7.35
N GLU A 141 18.19 1.78 -6.58
CA GLU A 141 18.56 0.47 -7.15
C GLU A 141 17.40 -0.54 -7.15
N TYR A 142 16.39 -0.38 -6.30
CA TYR A 142 15.44 -1.47 -6.04
C TYR A 142 13.96 -1.11 -6.19
N VAL A 143 13.56 0.13 -5.97
CA VAL A 143 12.14 0.50 -5.97
C VAL A 143 11.79 1.30 -7.21
N LYS A 144 11.06 0.64 -8.11
CA LYS A 144 10.59 1.22 -9.37
C LYS A 144 9.08 1.37 -9.33
N ASN A 145 8.59 2.58 -9.58
CA ASN A 145 7.20 2.82 -9.94
C ASN A 145 7.09 2.84 -11.47
N SER A 146 6.14 2.11 -12.02
CA SER A 146 5.86 2.07 -13.44
C SER A 146 4.66 2.93 -13.78
N ILE A 147 4.77 3.67 -14.87
CA ILE A 147 3.72 4.53 -15.40
C ILE A 147 3.13 3.85 -16.65
N PHE A 148 1.82 3.77 -16.67
CA PHE A 148 1.03 3.15 -17.74
C PHE A 148 0.07 4.18 -18.33
N ASN A 149 -0.16 4.11 -19.64
CA ASN A 149 -1.22 4.84 -20.30
C ASN A 149 -2.49 3.98 -20.25
N GLY A 150 -3.52 4.45 -19.55
CA GLY A 150 -4.83 3.80 -19.51
C GLY A 150 -5.79 4.43 -20.49
N THR A 151 -6.07 3.73 -21.59
CA THR A 151 -7.04 4.18 -22.60
C THR A 151 -8.40 3.60 -22.29
N ILE A 152 -9.37 4.48 -22.04
CA ILE A 152 -10.75 4.10 -21.69
C ILE A 152 -11.63 4.23 -22.92
N TYR A 153 -12.39 3.17 -23.21
CA TYR A 153 -13.32 3.11 -24.32
C TYR A 153 -14.74 2.90 -23.81
N GLN A 154 -15.71 3.35 -24.61
CA GLN A 154 -17.10 2.97 -24.47
C GLN A 154 -17.66 2.61 -25.85
N ASN A 155 -18.33 1.45 -25.96
CA ASN A 155 -18.84 0.94 -27.24
C ASN A 155 -17.74 0.86 -28.32
N GLY A 156 -16.50 0.54 -27.92
CA GLY A 156 -15.34 0.48 -28.82
C GLY A 156 -14.78 1.83 -29.27
N LYS A 157 -15.34 2.95 -28.83
CA LYS A 157 -14.83 4.30 -29.12
C LYS A 157 -14.00 4.81 -27.95
N LYS A 158 -12.81 5.33 -28.25
CA LYS A 158 -11.94 5.98 -27.26
C LYS A 158 -12.64 7.20 -26.66
N ILE A 159 -12.68 7.26 -25.33
CA ILE A 159 -13.29 8.35 -24.56
C ILE A 159 -12.21 9.25 -23.99
N THR A 160 -11.22 8.67 -23.30
CA THR A 160 -10.11 9.41 -22.69
C THR A 160 -8.90 8.52 -22.49
N GLU A 161 -7.76 9.16 -22.27
CA GLU A 161 -6.52 8.53 -21.80
C GLU A 161 -6.09 9.18 -20.49
N GLN A 162 -5.57 8.38 -19.56
CA GLN A 162 -5.03 8.85 -18.29
C GLN A 162 -3.80 8.04 -17.90
N ASN A 163 -2.81 8.72 -17.34
CA ASN A 163 -1.65 8.03 -16.78
C ASN A 163 -2.04 7.37 -15.46
N ILE A 164 -1.59 6.14 -15.28
CA ILE A 164 -1.84 5.29 -14.13
C ILE A 164 -0.49 4.80 -13.59
N SER A 165 -0.34 4.76 -12.28
CA SER A 165 0.85 4.19 -11.62
C SER A 165 0.60 2.76 -11.17
N GLY A 166 1.63 1.93 -11.19
CA GLY A 166 1.66 0.57 -10.64
C GLY A 166 3.09 0.03 -10.62
N CYS A 167 3.32 -1.19 -10.14
CA CYS A 167 4.69 -1.67 -9.96
C CYS A 167 5.32 -2.27 -11.23
N ASN A 168 4.61 -3.14 -11.95
CA ASN A 168 5.14 -3.76 -13.17
C ASN A 168 4.04 -4.22 -14.14
N THR A 169 4.46 -4.72 -15.30
CA THR A 169 3.57 -5.14 -16.41
C THR A 169 2.88 -6.49 -16.19
N GLU A 170 3.40 -7.33 -15.29
CA GLU A 170 2.90 -8.68 -15.04
C GLU A 170 1.70 -8.72 -14.08
N GLN A 171 1.41 -7.60 -13.43
CA GLN A 171 0.40 -7.50 -12.39
C GLN A 171 -0.95 -7.03 -12.94
N PRO A 172 -2.07 -7.58 -12.42
CA PRO A 172 -3.39 -7.17 -12.85
C PRO A 172 -3.75 -5.80 -12.29
N PHE A 173 -4.49 -5.03 -13.09
CA PHE A 173 -5.16 -3.80 -12.68
C PHE A 173 -6.66 -4.09 -12.63
N THR A 174 -7.28 -3.88 -11.48
CA THR A 174 -8.72 -4.09 -11.31
C THR A 174 -9.43 -2.75 -11.20
N PHE A 175 -10.47 -2.56 -12.01
CA PHE A 175 -11.27 -1.35 -12.08
C PHE A 175 -12.72 -1.63 -11.68
N ALA A 176 -13.29 -0.75 -10.85
CA ALA A 176 -14.71 -0.73 -10.52
C ALA A 176 -15.31 0.63 -10.85
N GLY A 177 -16.47 0.64 -11.49
CA GLY A 177 -17.18 1.87 -11.85
C GLY A 177 -18.19 2.31 -10.81
N TYR A 178 -18.30 3.62 -10.62
CA TYR A 178 -19.27 4.25 -9.72
C TYR A 178 -19.98 5.41 -10.42
N ALA A 179 -21.30 5.34 -10.52
CA ALA A 179 -22.13 6.41 -11.06
C ALA A 179 -22.24 7.57 -10.07
N ILE A 180 -22.14 8.79 -10.59
CA ILE A 180 -22.22 10.01 -9.80
C ILE A 180 -23.66 10.54 -9.88
N PRO A 181 -24.35 10.77 -8.74
CA PRO A 181 -25.71 11.30 -8.74
C PRO A 181 -25.82 12.64 -9.46
N GLY A 182 -26.71 12.73 -10.43
CA GLY A 182 -26.91 13.94 -11.25
C GLY A 182 -26.02 14.06 -12.48
N PHE A 183 -25.14 13.07 -12.75
CA PHE A 183 -24.37 12.99 -13.99
C PHE A 183 -24.71 11.71 -14.76
N ASP A 184 -24.90 11.88 -16.07
CA ASP A 184 -25.20 10.77 -17.00
C ASP A 184 -24.06 10.48 -17.99
N LYS A 185 -23.02 11.33 -17.96
CA LYS A 185 -21.86 11.27 -18.86
C LYS A 185 -20.53 11.21 -18.12
N LYS A 186 -20.58 10.99 -16.80
CA LYS A 186 -19.40 11.02 -15.93
C LYS A 186 -19.52 9.95 -14.85
N ILE A 187 -18.43 9.22 -14.62
CA ILE A 187 -18.28 8.23 -13.56
C ILE A 187 -16.97 8.43 -12.82
N ILE A 188 -16.86 7.79 -11.66
CA ILE A 188 -15.59 7.53 -11.00
C ILE A 188 -15.19 6.09 -11.30
N LEU A 189 -13.92 5.87 -11.65
CA LEU A 189 -13.31 4.56 -11.65
C LEU A 189 -12.43 4.43 -10.40
N LEU A 190 -12.72 3.41 -9.58
CA LEU A 190 -11.79 2.91 -8.58
C LEU A 190 -10.79 1.98 -9.28
N LEU A 191 -9.52 2.31 -9.21
CA LEU A 191 -8.42 1.45 -9.60
C LEU A 191 -7.84 0.78 -8.35
N SER A 192 -7.60 -0.53 -8.44
CA SER A 192 -6.82 -1.31 -7.49
C SER A 192 -5.72 -2.07 -8.23
N THR A 193 -4.47 -1.81 -7.86
CA THR A 193 -3.27 -2.49 -8.38
C THR A 193 -2.21 -2.55 -7.29
N LYS A 194 -1.06 -3.17 -7.55
CA LYS A 194 0.10 -2.99 -6.68
C LYS A 194 0.78 -1.67 -7.04
N GLY A 195 0.89 -0.76 -6.06
CA GLY A 195 1.41 0.60 -6.30
C GLY A 195 2.45 1.06 -5.28
N ASP A 196 2.48 0.47 -4.09
CA ASP A 196 3.67 0.51 -3.24
C ASP A 196 4.53 -0.68 -3.67
N CYS A 197 5.72 -0.44 -4.20
CA CYS A 197 6.54 -1.47 -4.85
C CYS A 197 7.62 -2.05 -3.94
N PHE A 198 7.63 -1.70 -2.65
CA PHE A 198 8.50 -2.32 -1.66
C PHE A 198 8.11 -3.79 -1.40
N GLU A 199 9.10 -4.64 -1.10
CA GLU A 199 8.91 -6.02 -0.60
C GLU A 199 7.95 -6.92 -1.41
N GLY A 200 7.93 -6.79 -2.75
CA GLY A 200 7.03 -7.58 -3.62
C GLY A 200 5.66 -6.93 -3.88
N GLY A 201 5.45 -5.77 -3.28
CA GLY A 201 4.44 -4.79 -3.62
C GLY A 201 3.12 -4.94 -2.88
N TYR A 202 2.62 -3.83 -2.33
CA TYR A 202 1.34 -3.73 -1.65
C TYR A 202 0.26 -3.12 -2.54
N ILE A 203 -0.97 -3.51 -2.23
CA ILE A 203 -2.15 -2.98 -2.93
C ILE A 203 -2.26 -1.48 -2.65
N TYR A 204 -2.49 -0.73 -3.71
CA TYR A 204 -2.75 0.69 -3.70
C TYR A 204 -3.97 0.97 -4.54
N GLU A 205 -4.91 1.72 -3.94
CA GLU A 205 -6.15 2.10 -4.59
C GLU A 205 -6.20 3.61 -4.87
N SER A 206 -6.74 3.98 -6.03
CA SER A 206 -6.91 5.37 -6.45
C SER A 206 -8.18 5.59 -7.25
N LEU A 207 -8.60 6.85 -7.39
CA LEU A 207 -9.77 7.23 -8.20
C LEU A 207 -9.35 7.96 -9.46
N LEU A 208 -10.04 7.65 -10.55
CA LEU A 208 -9.96 8.35 -11.83
C LEU A 208 -11.32 8.93 -12.18
N VAL A 209 -11.34 10.16 -12.69
CA VAL A 209 -12.57 10.79 -13.19
C VAL A 209 -12.69 10.50 -14.68
N VAL A 210 -13.81 9.94 -15.10
CA VAL A 210 -14.06 9.63 -16.52
C VAL A 210 -15.30 10.35 -16.98
N GLY A 211 -15.14 11.36 -17.83
CA GLY A 211 -16.21 12.11 -18.48
C GLY A 211 -16.39 11.74 -19.94
N GLY A 212 -17.43 12.29 -20.59
CA GLY A 212 -17.67 12.11 -22.03
C GLY A 212 -18.35 10.79 -22.40
N LEU A 213 -18.89 10.06 -21.41
CA LEU A 213 -19.63 8.82 -21.63
C LEU A 213 -21.02 9.11 -22.22
N GLU A 214 -21.57 8.14 -22.94
CA GLU A 214 -22.86 8.21 -23.58
C GLU A 214 -23.78 7.08 -23.09
N ASN A 215 -25.04 7.41 -22.80
CA ASN A 215 -26.10 6.43 -22.51
C ASN A 215 -25.74 5.38 -21.42
N LEU A 216 -25.16 5.82 -20.30
CA LEU A 216 -24.95 4.95 -19.13
C LEU A 216 -26.29 4.35 -18.69
N LYS A 217 -26.42 3.02 -18.79
CA LYS A 217 -27.61 2.29 -18.34
C LYS A 217 -27.72 2.30 -16.82
N LYS A 218 -26.60 2.53 -16.12
CA LYS A 218 -26.49 2.55 -14.66
C LYS A 218 -27.07 1.28 -14.05
N GLU A 219 -26.73 0.12 -14.62
CA GLU A 219 -27.10 -1.15 -14.03
C GLU A 219 -26.33 -1.33 -12.73
N TYR A 220 -26.99 -0.96 -11.64
CA TYR A 220 -26.41 -0.98 -10.31
C TYR A 220 -26.16 -2.41 -9.85
N ILE A 221 -24.99 -2.61 -9.27
CA ILE A 221 -24.63 -3.88 -8.61
C ILE A 221 -24.84 -3.75 -7.11
N ASN A 222 -25.26 -4.83 -6.45
CA ASN A 222 -25.35 -4.84 -4.99
C ASN A 222 -23.97 -5.15 -4.39
N TYR A 223 -23.08 -4.16 -4.46
CA TYR A 223 -21.72 -4.25 -3.96
C TYR A 223 -21.41 -3.06 -3.05
N TYR A 224 -20.71 -3.30 -1.95
CA TYR A 224 -20.20 -2.25 -1.08
C TYR A 224 -18.71 -2.45 -0.88
N LYS A 225 -17.92 -1.42 -1.18
CA LYS A 225 -16.48 -1.43 -0.96
C LYS A 225 -16.20 -1.02 0.49
N GLY A 226 -15.60 -1.93 1.26
CA GLY A 226 -15.11 -1.66 2.62
C GLY A 226 -13.62 -1.34 2.66
N ASP A 227 -13.08 -1.25 3.88
CA ASP A 227 -11.63 -1.15 4.17
C ASP A 227 -10.94 -2.50 3.93
N MET A 228 -10.89 -2.90 2.66
CA MET A 228 -10.29 -4.14 2.18
C MET A 228 -9.98 -3.99 0.68
N PRO A 229 -9.13 -4.86 0.09
CA PRO A 229 -8.88 -4.84 -1.35
C PRO A 229 -10.15 -4.88 -2.19
N LEU A 230 -10.14 -4.22 -3.34
CA LEU A 230 -11.18 -4.42 -4.35
C LEU A 230 -11.24 -5.89 -4.77
N VAL A 231 -12.37 -6.53 -4.45
CA VAL A 231 -12.65 -7.92 -4.84
C VAL A 231 -13.31 -7.91 -6.22
N PRO A 232 -12.72 -8.57 -7.24
CA PRO A 232 -13.33 -8.69 -8.56
C PRO A 232 -14.73 -9.31 -8.49
N ASN A 233 -15.67 -8.75 -9.24
CA ASN A 233 -17.05 -9.21 -9.38
C ASN A 233 -17.58 -8.96 -10.81
N GLU A 234 -18.84 -9.30 -11.09
CA GLU A 234 -19.39 -9.19 -12.45
C GLU A 234 -19.40 -7.76 -13.04
N GLY A 235 -19.31 -6.74 -12.18
CA GLY A 235 -19.26 -5.33 -12.58
C GLY A 235 -17.87 -4.73 -12.71
N THR A 236 -16.83 -5.48 -12.33
CA THR A 236 -15.42 -5.02 -12.42
C THR A 236 -14.76 -5.45 -13.72
N LEU A 237 -13.67 -4.75 -14.08
CA LEU A 237 -12.75 -5.14 -15.13
C LEU A 237 -11.40 -5.48 -14.51
N THR A 238 -10.84 -6.63 -14.85
CA THR A 238 -9.44 -6.95 -14.54
C THR A 238 -8.68 -7.01 -15.84
N VAL A 239 -7.65 -6.17 -15.96
CA VAL A 239 -6.87 -5.99 -17.18
C VAL A 239 -5.38 -6.16 -16.91
N TYR A 240 -4.67 -6.61 -17.93
CA TYR A 240 -3.21 -6.72 -17.95
C TYR A 240 -2.67 -5.77 -19.01
N VAL A 241 -1.38 -5.46 -18.93
CA VAL A 241 -0.72 -4.63 -19.94
C VAL A 241 -0.67 -5.38 -21.26
N ASN A 242 -1.05 -4.71 -22.36
CA ASN A 242 -0.95 -5.27 -23.70
C ASN A 242 0.53 -5.38 -24.08
N ASP A 243 1.00 -6.61 -24.25
CA ASP A 243 2.42 -6.94 -24.37
C ASP A 243 2.93 -6.91 -25.82
N ASP A 244 2.48 -5.93 -26.61
CA ASP A 244 3.02 -5.70 -27.97
C ASP A 244 4.45 -5.10 -27.92
N THR A 245 4.95 -4.79 -26.72
CA THR A 245 6.27 -4.20 -26.44
C THR A 245 7.35 -5.18 -25.97
N LYS A 246 7.18 -6.51 -26.10
CA LYS A 246 8.24 -7.51 -25.80
C LYS A 246 9.57 -7.34 -26.56
N ASN A 247 9.72 -6.31 -27.41
CA ASN A 247 10.89 -6.10 -28.26
C ASN A 247 11.66 -4.80 -28.03
N ILE A 248 11.49 -4.13 -26.88
CA ILE A 248 12.35 -2.99 -26.54
C ILE A 248 13.17 -3.34 -25.29
N ASP A 249 14.48 -3.46 -25.53
CA ASP A 249 15.60 -3.77 -24.63
C ASP A 249 15.92 -5.23 -24.26
N SER A 250 16.25 -6.03 -25.28
CA SER A 250 17.07 -7.25 -25.15
C SER A 250 18.59 -6.99 -25.05
N ASN A 251 19.06 -5.75 -24.93
CA ASN A 251 20.50 -5.43 -24.99
C ASN A 251 21.15 -5.04 -23.65
N ASN A 252 20.46 -5.19 -22.53
CA ASN A 252 21.07 -5.13 -21.19
C ASN A 252 20.63 -6.33 -20.35
N GLN A 253 20.78 -7.52 -20.91
CA GLN A 253 20.69 -8.76 -20.14
C GLN A 253 22.01 -8.91 -19.36
N PRO A 254 22.02 -8.84 -18.01
CA PRO A 254 23.15 -9.38 -17.26
C PRO A 254 23.22 -10.87 -17.56
N GLU A 255 24.42 -11.39 -17.78
CA GLU A 255 24.67 -12.82 -17.96
C GLU A 255 23.93 -13.64 -16.88
N PRO A 256 23.45 -14.84 -17.22
CA PRO A 256 22.80 -15.71 -16.25
C PRO A 256 23.79 -15.97 -15.11
N ILE A 257 23.48 -15.45 -13.93
CA ILE A 257 24.15 -15.86 -12.71
C ILE A 257 23.79 -17.33 -12.54
N ASN A 258 24.76 -18.20 -12.76
CA ASN A 258 24.70 -19.58 -12.31
C ASN A 258 24.47 -19.55 -10.80
N GLU A 259 23.23 -19.82 -10.36
CA GLU A 259 22.94 -20.22 -8.99
C GLU A 259 23.56 -21.60 -8.75
N ASN A 260 24.87 -21.60 -8.52
CA ASN A 260 25.43 -22.55 -7.58
C ASN A 260 24.92 -22.10 -6.20
N THR A 261 23.79 -22.68 -5.80
CA THR A 261 23.27 -22.65 -4.44
C THR A 261 24.30 -23.26 -3.49
N GLU A 262 25.32 -22.48 -3.11
CA GLU A 262 26.16 -22.81 -1.97
C GLU A 262 25.41 -22.38 -0.72
N LYS A 263 24.87 -23.39 -0.01
CA LYS A 263 24.19 -23.25 1.29
C LYS A 263 24.97 -22.30 2.20
N ASP A 264 24.45 -21.09 2.40
CA ASP A 264 24.91 -20.16 3.45
C ASP A 264 24.36 -20.56 4.84
N GLY A 265 24.38 -21.86 5.14
CA GLY A 265 24.05 -22.46 6.43
C GLY A 265 25.26 -22.63 7.35
N ASN A 266 26.45 -22.20 6.93
CA ASN A 266 27.70 -22.44 7.67
C ASN A 266 28.29 -21.21 8.37
N LYS A 267 28.02 -19.97 7.92
CA LYS A 267 28.56 -18.77 8.60
C LYS A 267 27.93 -18.52 9.96
N SER A 268 26.61 -18.70 10.09
CA SER A 268 25.90 -18.55 11.38
C SER A 268 26.34 -19.63 12.39
N ASN A 269 26.51 -20.88 11.93
CA ASN A 269 26.96 -21.98 12.79
C ASN A 269 28.43 -21.84 13.23
N ILE A 270 29.32 -21.32 12.38
CA ILE A 270 30.73 -21.07 12.76
C ILE A 270 30.81 -19.97 13.82
N ILE A 271 30.02 -18.90 13.71
CA ILE A 271 30.01 -17.82 14.72
C ILE A 271 29.53 -18.35 16.07
N ILE A 272 28.45 -19.13 16.09
CA ILE A 272 27.90 -19.74 17.32
C ILE A 272 28.90 -20.73 17.95
N LEU A 273 29.53 -21.60 17.14
CA LEU A 273 30.57 -22.52 17.61
C LEU A 273 31.78 -21.78 18.18
N THR A 274 32.16 -20.65 17.59
CA THR A 274 33.29 -19.83 18.08
C THR A 274 32.96 -19.20 19.44
N PHE A 275 31.75 -18.69 19.63
CA PHE A 275 31.31 -18.15 20.93
C PHE A 275 31.21 -19.23 22.01
N ILE A 276 30.73 -20.43 21.67
CA ILE A 276 30.69 -21.58 22.60
C ILE A 276 32.11 -21.99 23.02
N LEU A 277 33.05 -22.06 22.07
CA LEU A 277 34.43 -22.43 22.35
C LEU A 277 35.14 -21.40 23.25
N ILE A 278 34.92 -20.11 23.00
CA ILE A 278 35.44 -19.02 23.83
C ILE A 278 34.84 -19.08 25.24
N GLY A 279 33.53 -19.36 25.37
CA GLY A 279 32.87 -19.52 26.66
C GLY A 279 33.42 -20.69 27.48
N ILE A 280 33.66 -21.84 26.85
CA ILE A 280 34.24 -23.02 27.51
C ILE A 280 35.69 -22.76 27.95
N LEU A 281 36.51 -22.14 27.09
CA LEU A 281 37.89 -21.79 27.43
C LEU A 281 37.95 -20.77 28.58
N ALA A 282 37.12 -19.74 28.55
CA ALA A 282 37.03 -18.77 29.64
C ALA A 282 36.59 -19.43 30.97
N GLY A 283 35.59 -20.31 30.92
CA GLY A 283 35.13 -21.08 32.08
C GLY A 283 36.21 -22.00 32.66
N PHE A 284 37.01 -22.65 31.81
CA PHE A 284 38.11 -23.51 32.24
C PHE A 284 39.25 -22.73 32.90
N PHE A 285 39.65 -21.59 32.34
CA PHE A 285 40.69 -20.73 32.93
C PHE A 285 40.24 -20.12 34.26
N ILE A 286 39.00 -19.65 34.36
CA ILE A 286 38.42 -19.13 35.60
C ILE A 286 38.35 -20.24 36.66
N GLY A 287 37.89 -21.44 36.29
CA GLY A 287 37.82 -22.59 37.20
C GLY A 287 39.18 -23.04 37.73
N ARG A 288 40.24 -22.93 36.92
CA ARG A 288 41.61 -23.29 37.32
C ARG A 288 42.28 -22.24 38.20
N ILE A 289 41.94 -20.96 38.02
CA ILE A 289 42.43 -19.85 38.87
C ILE A 289 41.80 -19.89 40.26
N PHE A 290 40.55 -20.35 40.38
CA PHE A 290 39.82 -20.42 41.67
C PHE A 290 40.00 -21.75 42.43
N LYS A 291 40.70 -22.74 41.87
CA LYS A 291 40.98 -24.03 42.53
C LYS A 291 42.38 -24.07 43.19
N LYS A 292 43.01 -22.91 43.39
CA LYS A 292 44.28 -22.75 44.11
C LYS A 292 44.08 -21.89 45.35
#